data_AF-K0JFW2-F1
#
_entry.id   AF-K0JFW2-F1
#
_cell.length_a   1.000
_cell.length_b   1.000
_cell.length_c   1.000
_cell.angle_alpha   90.00
_cell.angle_beta   90.00
_cell.angle_gamma   90.00
#
_symmetry.space_group_name_H-M   'P 1'
#
loop_
_entity.id
_entity.type
_entity.pdbx_description
1 polymer ?
#
loop_
_entity_poly.entity_id
_entity_poly.type
_entity_poly.pdbx_seq_one_letter_code
_entity_poly.pdbx_strand_id
1 'polypeptide(L)'
;MYISNTEISLEKVINISDNIFKERESSLINMRIKLPYLGRNIEMKTISQGEYLEKMIFNDIVFSTGAAGTGKTFLSVAYGISLLAENKIERMIITRPVVEAGESLGYLPGDFKEKISPYMRPVYDALYSLLSSDIILKYTEENKIEVAPLAYMRGRTLSRAFIILDEAQNTTVAQMKMFLSRIGEKSKAVITGDITQSDLPKNVKSGLEHSIKILKNIEGIAFHHFDKKDVIRHRLVSKILEAYDNADNTNV
;
A
#
# COMPACT_ATOMS: atom_id res chain seq x y z
N MET A 1 55.80 -21.41 1.92
CA MET A 1 55.33 -21.83 0.59
C MET A 1 53.99 -21.17 0.39
N TYR A 2 53.92 -20.20 -0.54
CA TYR A 2 52.79 -19.28 -0.67
C TYR A 2 51.49 -20.00 -1.05
N ILE A 3 50.40 -19.59 -0.40
CA ILE A 3 49.03 -20.00 -0.69
C ILE A 3 48.69 -19.49 -2.10
N SER A 4 48.28 -20.39 -2.99
CA SER A 4 47.83 -20.05 -4.34
C SER A 4 46.54 -19.23 -4.25
N ASN A 5 46.62 -17.94 -4.58
CA ASN A 5 45.45 -17.12 -4.84
C ASN A 5 44.70 -17.69 -6.03
N THR A 6 43.51 -18.22 -5.81
CA THR A 6 42.56 -18.54 -6.87
C THR A 6 42.03 -17.22 -7.43
N GLU A 7 42.62 -16.74 -8.53
CA GLU A 7 42.04 -15.65 -9.31
C GLU A 7 40.72 -16.13 -9.90
N ILE A 8 39.61 -15.68 -9.32
CA ILE A 8 38.28 -15.86 -9.91
C ILE A 8 38.21 -14.91 -11.11
N SER A 9 38.02 -15.44 -12.32
CA SER A 9 37.90 -14.61 -13.53
C SER A 9 36.68 -13.68 -13.45
N LEU A 10 36.82 -12.47 -13.97
CA LEU A 10 35.74 -11.47 -14.04
C LEU A 10 34.47 -12.04 -14.68
N GLU A 11 34.58 -12.87 -15.71
CA GLU A 11 33.44 -13.57 -16.34
C GLU A 11 32.72 -14.52 -15.38
N LYS A 12 33.43 -15.23 -14.50
CA LYS A 12 32.81 -16.08 -13.48
C LYS A 12 32.08 -15.23 -12.44
N VAL A 13 32.66 -14.10 -12.02
CA VAL A 13 32.00 -13.18 -11.07
C VAL A 13 30.71 -12.60 -11.68
N ILE A 14 30.74 -12.17 -12.94
CA ILE A 14 29.57 -11.64 -13.65
C ILE A 14 28.48 -12.72 -13.78
N ASN A 15 28.83 -13.94 -14.22
CA ASN A 15 27.86 -15.02 -14.34
C ASN A 15 27.23 -15.44 -13.00
N ILE A 16 28.00 -15.46 -11.91
CA ILE A 16 27.49 -15.74 -10.57
C ILE A 16 26.53 -14.63 -10.13
N SER A 17 26.92 -13.37 -10.33
CA SER A 17 26.07 -12.21 -10.05
C SER A 17 24.74 -12.31 -10.80
N ASP A 18 24.79 -12.52 -12.12
CA ASP A 18 23.59 -12.60 -12.97
C ASP A 18 22.65 -13.75 -12.56
N ASN A 19 23.19 -14.90 -12.18
CA ASN A 19 22.38 -16.02 -11.68
C ASN A 19 21.72 -15.68 -10.33
N ILE A 20 22.45 -15.07 -9.40
CA ILE A 20 21.89 -14.62 -8.11
C ILE A 20 20.76 -13.61 -8.34
N PHE A 21 20.94 -12.66 -9.27
CA PHE A 21 19.91 -11.69 -9.64
C PHE A 21 18.66 -12.39 -10.19
N LYS A 22 18.81 -13.31 -11.15
CA LYS A 22 17.68 -14.07 -11.72
C LYS A 22 16.95 -14.93 -10.70
N GLU A 23 17.68 -15.56 -9.78
CA GLU A 23 17.10 -16.35 -8.69
C GLU A 23 16.30 -15.46 -7.74
N ARG A 24 16.82 -14.29 -7.38
CA ARG A 24 16.09 -13.31 -6.55
C ARG A 24 14.82 -12.84 -7.24
N GLU A 25 14.88 -12.44 -8.50
CA GLU A 25 13.69 -12.03 -9.28
C GLU A 25 12.65 -13.15 -9.34
N SER A 26 13.10 -14.38 -9.60
CA SER A 26 12.25 -15.58 -9.60
C SER A 26 11.63 -15.84 -8.23
N SER A 27 12.37 -15.63 -7.14
CA SER A 27 11.81 -15.75 -5.78
C SER A 27 10.73 -14.71 -5.53
N LEU A 28 10.98 -13.44 -5.90
CA LEU A 28 10.05 -12.32 -5.68
C LEU A 28 8.74 -12.49 -6.47
N ILE A 29 8.82 -12.85 -7.75
CA ILE A 29 7.63 -13.07 -8.58
C ILE A 29 6.83 -14.29 -8.11
N ASN A 30 7.49 -15.28 -7.49
CA ASN A 30 6.86 -16.48 -6.94
C ASN A 30 6.30 -16.29 -5.53
N MET A 31 6.51 -15.13 -4.88
CA MET A 31 5.87 -14.85 -3.60
C MET A 31 4.34 -14.87 -3.75
N ARG A 32 3.66 -15.33 -2.71
CA ARG A 32 2.20 -15.50 -2.68
C ARG A 32 1.66 -15.03 -1.34
N ILE A 33 0.51 -14.35 -1.36
CA ILE A 33 -0.27 -14.09 -0.14
C ILE A 33 -1.31 -15.20 0.00
N LYS A 34 -1.25 -15.95 1.10
CA LYS A 34 -2.20 -17.02 1.38
C LYS A 34 -3.49 -16.44 1.93
N LEU A 35 -4.61 -16.72 1.27
CA LEU A 35 -5.94 -16.29 1.69
C LEU A 35 -6.86 -17.50 1.85
N PRO A 36 -7.07 -17.99 3.08
CA PRO A 36 -7.84 -19.22 3.30
C PRO A 36 -9.31 -19.07 2.88
N TYR A 37 -9.86 -17.85 2.90
CA TYR A 37 -11.27 -17.60 2.55
C TYR A 37 -11.55 -17.55 1.05
N LEU A 38 -10.53 -17.31 0.21
CA LEU A 38 -10.70 -17.15 -1.23
C LEU A 38 -10.51 -18.47 -2.00
N GLY A 39 -10.02 -19.53 -1.33
CA GLY A 39 -9.68 -20.80 -1.96
C GLY A 39 -8.50 -20.73 -2.96
N ARG A 40 -7.84 -19.57 -3.07
CA ARG A 40 -6.68 -19.32 -3.92
C ARG A 40 -5.73 -18.31 -3.28
N ASN A 41 -4.46 -18.37 -3.67
CA ASN A 41 -3.47 -17.39 -3.26
C ASN A 41 -3.50 -16.16 -4.16
N ILE A 42 -3.08 -15.01 -3.64
CA ILE A 42 -2.80 -13.83 -4.46
C ILE A 42 -1.36 -13.91 -4.96
N GLU A 43 -1.21 -13.88 -6.27
CA GLU A 43 0.08 -13.96 -6.96
C GLU A 43 0.64 -12.57 -7.22
N MET A 44 1.95 -12.42 -7.06
CA MET A 44 2.65 -11.22 -7.49
C MET A 44 2.75 -11.24 -9.01
N LYS A 45 2.30 -10.17 -9.65
CA LYS A 45 2.29 -10.05 -11.11
C LYS A 45 3.52 -9.31 -11.65
N THR A 46 4.21 -8.56 -10.80
CA THR A 46 5.52 -7.94 -11.11
C THR A 46 6.51 -8.21 -9.98
N ILE A 47 7.81 -8.11 -10.29
CA ILE A 47 8.88 -8.19 -9.30
C ILE A 47 8.68 -7.10 -8.22
N SER A 48 8.25 -5.89 -8.61
CA SER A 48 7.97 -4.79 -7.68
C SER A 48 6.89 -5.16 -6.66
N GLN A 49 5.86 -5.90 -7.07
CA GLN A 49 4.84 -6.40 -6.13
C GLN A 49 5.43 -7.40 -5.12
N GLY A 50 6.34 -8.27 -5.56
CA GLY A 50 7.10 -9.17 -4.67
C GLY A 50 7.96 -8.40 -3.68
N GLU A 51 8.73 -7.42 -4.14
CA GLU A 51 9.54 -6.55 -3.25
C GLU A 51 8.67 -5.78 -2.26
N TYR A 52 7.48 -5.36 -2.68
CA TYR A 52 6.54 -4.66 -1.81
C TYR A 52 6.05 -5.58 -0.69
N LEU A 53 5.67 -6.82 -1.02
CA LEU A 53 5.29 -7.82 -0.04
C LEU A 53 6.45 -8.17 0.91
N GLU A 54 7.65 -8.35 0.38
CA GLU A 54 8.87 -8.54 1.18
C GLU A 54 9.06 -7.41 2.21
N LYS A 55 8.95 -6.15 1.76
CA LYS A 55 9.04 -4.98 2.64
C LYS A 55 7.98 -4.99 3.74
N MET A 56 6.72 -5.36 3.42
CA MET A 56 5.64 -5.48 4.41
C MET A 56 5.86 -6.62 5.42
N ILE A 57 6.56 -7.69 5.03
CA ILE A 57 6.91 -8.80 5.92
C ILE A 57 7.99 -8.36 6.93
N PHE A 58 9.05 -7.73 6.44
CA PHE A 58 10.26 -7.49 7.24
C PHE A 58 10.30 -6.14 7.96
N ASN A 59 9.40 -5.20 7.67
CA ASN A 59 9.40 -3.87 8.27
C ASN A 59 8.10 -3.61 9.03
N ASP A 60 8.17 -2.74 10.03
CA ASP A 60 7.00 -2.36 10.83
C ASP A 60 6.21 -1.25 10.17
N ILE A 61 6.88 -0.36 9.43
CA ILE A 61 6.22 0.69 8.66
C ILE A 61 6.70 0.63 7.22
N VAL A 62 5.76 0.63 6.28
CA VAL A 62 6.07 0.71 4.85
C VAL A 62 5.34 1.88 4.21
N PHE A 63 6.09 2.79 3.61
CA PHE A 63 5.55 3.81 2.71
C PHE A 63 5.59 3.28 1.28
N SER A 64 4.44 3.27 0.61
CA SER A 64 4.30 2.78 -0.76
C SER A 64 3.72 3.87 -1.64
N THR A 65 4.49 4.28 -2.64
CA THR A 65 4.10 5.32 -3.59
C THR A 65 3.99 4.76 -4.99
N GLY A 66 3.09 5.32 -5.79
CA GLY A 66 2.99 5.01 -7.22
C GLY A 66 1.58 5.19 -7.75
N ALA A 67 1.43 5.07 -9.06
CA ALA A 67 0.17 5.34 -9.75
C ALA A 67 -0.99 4.43 -9.32
N ALA A 68 -2.23 4.84 -9.61
CA ALA A 68 -3.40 3.97 -9.49
C ALA A 68 -3.24 2.71 -10.37
N GLY A 69 -3.62 1.53 -9.87
CA GLY A 69 -3.53 0.27 -10.61
C GLY A 69 -2.21 -0.50 -10.50
N THR A 70 -1.25 -0.03 -9.68
CA THR A 70 -0.03 -0.80 -9.35
C THR A 70 -0.26 -1.90 -8.32
N GLY A 71 -1.42 -1.88 -7.65
CA GLY A 71 -1.81 -2.89 -6.66
C GLY A 71 -1.45 -2.55 -5.22
N LYS A 72 -0.88 -1.37 -4.94
CA LYS A 72 -0.43 -0.94 -3.59
C LYS A 72 -1.47 -1.18 -2.49
N THR A 73 -2.70 -0.65 -2.64
CA THR A 73 -3.77 -0.81 -1.65
C THR A 73 -4.28 -2.25 -1.61
N PHE A 74 -4.55 -2.85 -2.77
CA PHE A 74 -5.06 -4.22 -2.87
C PHE A 74 -4.15 -5.25 -2.19
N LEU A 75 -2.84 -5.17 -2.44
CA LEU A 75 -1.85 -6.08 -1.85
C LEU A 75 -1.70 -5.87 -0.35
N SER A 76 -1.75 -4.63 0.14
CA SER A 76 -1.78 -4.35 1.58
C SER A 76 -3.01 -4.95 2.24
N VAL A 77 -4.19 -4.81 1.61
CA VAL A 77 -5.42 -5.39 2.13
C VAL A 77 -5.35 -6.90 2.16
N ALA A 78 -4.91 -7.53 1.07
CA ALA A 78 -4.71 -8.98 1.00
C ALA A 78 -3.74 -9.47 2.08
N TYR A 79 -2.61 -8.79 2.28
CA TYR A 79 -1.65 -9.17 3.31
C TYR A 79 -2.21 -9.01 4.72
N GLY A 80 -2.90 -7.91 5.01
CA GLY A 80 -3.58 -7.72 6.31
C GLY A 80 -4.60 -8.81 6.62
N ILE A 81 -5.40 -9.22 5.63
CA ILE A 81 -6.36 -10.33 5.77
C ILE A 81 -5.62 -11.65 6.03
N SER A 82 -4.50 -11.89 5.35
CA SER A 82 -3.66 -13.08 5.58
C SER A 82 -3.15 -13.13 7.02
N LEU A 83 -2.65 -12.00 7.54
CA LEU A 83 -2.20 -11.90 8.93
C LEU A 83 -3.33 -12.12 9.94
N LEU A 84 -4.53 -11.60 9.68
CA LEU A 84 -5.72 -11.85 10.49
C LEU A 84 -6.07 -13.34 10.51
N ALA A 85 -6.08 -13.98 9.35
CA ALA A 85 -6.43 -15.38 9.22
C ALA A 85 -5.42 -16.31 9.93
N GLU A 86 -4.16 -15.91 9.97
CA GLU A 86 -3.07 -16.61 10.69
C GLU A 86 -3.01 -16.24 12.19
N ASN A 87 -3.95 -15.41 12.69
CA ASN A 87 -3.97 -14.88 14.07
C ASN A 87 -2.67 -14.16 14.48
N LYS A 88 -1.93 -13.60 13.51
CA LYS A 88 -0.71 -12.80 13.77
C LYS A 88 -1.02 -11.39 14.27
N ILE A 89 -2.23 -10.92 14.00
CA ILE A 89 -2.77 -9.64 14.46
C ILE A 89 -4.19 -9.87 15.00
N GLU A 90 -4.63 -8.99 15.90
CA GLU A 90 -5.98 -9.03 16.47
C GLU A 90 -6.99 -8.28 15.58
N ARG A 91 -6.53 -7.24 14.90
CA ARG A 91 -7.36 -6.37 14.07
C ARG A 91 -6.60 -5.79 12.89
N MET A 92 -7.33 -5.51 11.83
CA MET A 92 -6.90 -4.75 10.68
C MET A 92 -7.71 -3.45 10.62
N ILE A 93 -7.03 -2.33 10.47
CA ILE A 93 -7.65 -1.00 10.42
C ILE A 93 -7.29 -0.37 9.10
N ILE A 94 -8.29 0.03 8.31
CA ILE A 94 -8.08 0.76 7.07
C ILE A 94 -8.64 2.16 7.26
N THR A 95 -7.79 3.14 7.02
CA THR A 95 -8.13 4.53 7.20
C THR A 95 -7.70 5.37 6.02
N ARG A 96 -8.47 6.40 5.73
CA ARG A 96 -8.26 7.30 4.59
C ARG A 96 -8.53 8.74 5.04
N PRO A 97 -7.72 9.73 4.63
CA PRO A 97 -8.03 11.13 4.88
C PRO A 97 -9.26 11.53 4.07
N VAL A 98 -10.17 12.26 4.71
CA VAL A 98 -11.29 12.88 4.00
C VAL A 98 -10.79 14.20 3.45
N VAL A 99 -10.82 14.33 2.13
CA VAL A 99 -10.56 15.61 1.44
C VAL A 99 -11.85 16.02 0.75
N GLU A 100 -12.24 17.26 0.97
CA GLU A 100 -13.38 17.87 0.28
C GLU A 100 -12.95 18.20 -1.15
N ALA A 101 -12.97 17.19 -2.03
CA ALA A 101 -12.69 17.36 -3.45
C ALA A 101 -13.95 17.89 -4.15
N GLY A 102 -14.20 19.20 -4.04
CA GLY A 102 -15.20 19.93 -4.83
C GLY A 102 -16.50 20.29 -4.10
N GLU A 103 -17.06 19.41 -3.27
CA GLU A 103 -18.21 19.70 -2.40
C GLU A 103 -17.80 19.61 -0.93
N SER A 104 -18.16 20.61 -0.12
CA SER A 104 -17.91 20.50 1.32
C SER A 104 -18.78 19.40 1.90
N LEU A 105 -18.20 18.58 2.79
CA LEU A 105 -18.89 17.50 3.49
C LEU A 105 -20.15 17.99 4.22
N GLY A 106 -20.23 19.29 4.52
CA GLY A 106 -21.41 19.93 5.08
C GLY A 106 -22.66 19.81 4.20
N TYR A 107 -22.53 19.75 2.87
CA TYR A 107 -23.64 19.86 1.91
C TYR A 107 -24.25 18.52 1.47
N LEU A 108 -23.56 17.39 1.68
CA LEU A 108 -24.14 16.08 1.36
C LEU A 108 -25.32 15.79 2.33
N PRO A 109 -26.48 15.31 1.87
CA PRO A 109 -27.57 14.91 2.75
C PRO A 109 -27.22 13.63 3.53
N GLY A 110 -27.87 13.41 4.68
CA GLY A 110 -27.70 12.19 5.48
C GLY A 110 -26.85 12.36 6.74
N ASP A 111 -26.69 11.26 7.47
CA ASP A 111 -25.85 11.20 8.66
C ASP A 111 -24.34 11.25 8.30
N PHE A 112 -23.46 11.50 9.27
CA PHE A 112 -22.04 11.63 9.00
C PHE A 112 -21.43 10.38 8.32
N LYS A 113 -21.93 9.17 8.63
CA LYS A 113 -21.46 7.92 8.02
C LYS A 113 -21.88 7.83 6.56
N GLU A 114 -23.10 8.21 6.23
CA GLU A 114 -23.62 8.25 4.86
C GLU A 114 -22.79 9.20 3.99
N LYS A 115 -22.39 10.36 4.53
CA LYS A 115 -21.58 11.35 3.80
C LYS A 115 -20.17 10.88 3.48
N ILE A 116 -19.53 10.11 4.37
CA ILE A 116 -18.16 9.59 4.15
C ILE A 116 -18.13 8.28 3.36
N SER A 117 -19.27 7.58 3.25
CA SER A 117 -19.38 6.27 2.62
C SER A 117 -18.80 6.24 1.18
N PRO A 118 -19.07 7.23 0.30
CA PRO A 118 -18.48 7.26 -1.04
C PRO A 118 -16.95 7.25 -1.04
N TYR A 119 -16.32 7.95 -0.09
CA TYR A 119 -14.87 8.01 0.03
C TYR A 119 -14.26 6.70 0.53
N MET A 120 -15.01 5.90 1.29
CA MET A 120 -14.55 4.59 1.76
C MET A 120 -14.86 3.48 0.76
N ARG A 121 -15.67 3.73 -0.27
CA ARG A 121 -16.12 2.70 -1.22
C ARG A 121 -14.98 1.92 -1.88
N PRO A 122 -13.89 2.54 -2.37
CA PRO A 122 -12.78 1.78 -2.95
C PRO A 122 -12.14 0.77 -1.99
N VAL A 123 -12.11 1.07 -0.69
CA VAL A 123 -11.62 0.16 0.35
C VAL A 123 -12.54 -1.05 0.47
N TYR A 124 -13.86 -0.82 0.50
CA TYR A 124 -14.84 -1.91 0.54
C TYR A 124 -14.80 -2.76 -0.72
N ASP A 125 -14.66 -2.16 -1.91
CA ASP A 125 -14.54 -2.91 -3.15
C ASP A 125 -13.30 -3.84 -3.13
N ALA A 126 -12.18 -3.38 -2.56
CA ALA A 126 -11.01 -4.23 -2.34
C ALA A 126 -11.30 -5.38 -1.36
N LEU A 127 -12.01 -5.12 -0.25
CA LEU A 127 -12.42 -6.16 0.70
C LEU A 127 -13.34 -7.20 0.04
N TYR A 128 -14.37 -6.77 -0.70
CA TYR A 128 -15.31 -7.65 -1.41
C TYR A 128 -14.64 -8.49 -2.50
N SER A 129 -13.52 -8.03 -3.06
CA SER A 129 -12.74 -8.82 -4.02
C SER A 129 -11.94 -9.96 -3.37
N LEU A 130 -11.77 -9.92 -2.04
CA LEU A 130 -10.91 -10.82 -1.27
C LEU A 130 -11.68 -11.68 -0.27
N LEU A 131 -12.86 -11.23 0.18
CA LEU A 131 -13.70 -11.88 1.18
C LEU A 131 -15.16 -11.87 0.71
N SER A 132 -15.92 -12.88 1.13
CA SER A 132 -17.39 -12.85 0.97
C SER A 132 -18.01 -11.78 1.89
N SER A 133 -19.19 -11.30 1.51
CA SER A 133 -19.95 -10.33 2.29
C SER A 133 -20.21 -10.79 3.73
N ASP A 134 -20.50 -12.08 3.93
CA ASP A 134 -20.75 -12.64 5.26
C ASP A 134 -19.51 -12.58 6.16
N ILE A 135 -18.32 -12.84 5.60
CA ILE A 135 -17.06 -12.75 6.36
C ILE A 135 -16.74 -11.30 6.70
N ILE A 136 -16.93 -10.38 5.76
CA ILE A 136 -16.71 -8.95 5.99
C ILE A 136 -17.63 -8.45 7.10
N LEU A 137 -18.93 -8.79 7.05
CA LEU A 137 -19.90 -8.42 8.06
C LEU A 137 -19.49 -8.96 9.43
N LYS A 138 -19.22 -10.27 9.52
CA LYS A 138 -18.76 -10.93 10.74
C LYS A 138 -17.51 -10.27 11.32
N TYR A 139 -16.50 -10.00 10.50
CA TYR A 139 -15.25 -9.39 10.96
C TYR A 139 -15.41 -7.93 11.36
N THR A 140 -16.35 -7.22 10.75
CA THR A 140 -16.70 -5.86 11.16
C THR A 140 -17.40 -5.87 12.51
N GLU A 141 -18.37 -6.76 12.72
CA GLU A 141 -19.08 -6.93 14.01
C GLU A 141 -18.16 -7.38 15.15
N GLU A 142 -17.22 -8.27 14.86
CA GLU A 142 -16.17 -8.72 15.80
C GLU A 142 -15.06 -7.67 16.02
N ASN A 143 -15.11 -6.51 15.36
CA ASN A 143 -14.06 -5.47 15.36
C ASN A 143 -12.67 -5.96 14.88
N LYS A 144 -12.63 -7.03 14.09
CA LYS A 144 -11.42 -7.53 13.44
C LYS A 144 -11.04 -6.73 12.21
N ILE A 145 -12.02 -6.21 11.46
CA ILE A 145 -11.79 -5.26 10.37
C ILE A 145 -12.51 -3.97 10.71
N GLU A 146 -11.78 -2.86 10.72
CA GLU A 146 -12.32 -1.52 10.91
C GLU A 146 -11.99 -0.65 9.70
N VAL A 147 -13.01 -0.04 9.08
CA VAL A 147 -12.84 0.96 8.03
C VAL A 147 -13.35 2.29 8.57
N ALA A 148 -12.45 3.28 8.72
CA ALA A 148 -12.80 4.54 9.36
C ALA A 148 -11.98 5.74 8.83
N PRO A 149 -12.53 6.96 8.87
CA PRO A 149 -11.77 8.17 8.52
C PRO A 149 -10.53 8.37 9.39
N LEU A 150 -9.50 9.02 8.84
CA LEU A 150 -8.25 9.29 9.56
C LEU A 150 -8.46 10.05 10.89
N ALA A 151 -9.48 10.90 10.97
CA ALA A 151 -9.80 11.64 12.18
C ALA A 151 -10.11 10.73 13.40
N TYR A 152 -10.60 9.51 13.16
CA TYR A 152 -10.96 8.55 14.21
C TYR A 152 -9.73 7.89 14.85
N MET A 153 -8.54 8.11 14.28
CA MET A 153 -7.29 7.60 14.86
C MET A 153 -6.78 8.47 16.02
N ARG A 154 -7.30 9.69 16.18
CA ARG A 154 -6.88 10.60 17.26
C ARG A 154 -7.13 9.99 18.64
N GLY A 155 -6.14 10.14 19.53
CA GLY A 155 -6.23 9.66 20.91
C GLY A 155 -6.15 8.13 21.08
N ARG A 156 -5.98 7.37 19.99
CA ARG A 156 -5.85 5.91 20.04
C ARG A 156 -4.40 5.46 20.16
N THR A 157 -4.22 4.25 20.67
CA THR A 157 -2.99 3.47 20.51
C THR A 157 -3.38 2.18 19.79
N LEU A 158 -2.78 1.98 18.62
CA LEU A 158 -3.11 0.90 17.69
C LEU A 158 -2.11 -0.23 17.87
N SER A 159 -2.23 -0.99 18.97
CA SER A 159 -1.41 -2.19 19.24
C SER A 159 -2.00 -3.45 18.61
N ARG A 160 -1.14 -4.44 18.34
CA ARG A 160 -1.46 -5.77 17.77
C ARG A 160 -2.32 -5.70 16.51
N ALA A 161 -2.06 -4.71 15.67
CA ALA A 161 -2.90 -4.39 14.52
C ALA A 161 -2.08 -4.26 13.22
N PHE A 162 -2.74 -4.52 12.10
CA PHE A 162 -2.24 -4.12 10.78
C PHE A 162 -3.03 -2.90 10.29
N ILE A 163 -2.36 -1.76 10.15
CA ILE A 163 -3.00 -0.49 9.84
C ILE A 163 -2.65 -0.08 8.41
N ILE A 164 -3.64 0.27 7.61
CA ILE A 164 -3.45 0.84 6.28
C ILE A 164 -3.93 2.28 6.30
N LEU A 165 -3.05 3.23 5.98
CA LEU A 165 -3.43 4.61 5.64
C LEU A 165 -3.40 4.76 4.13
N ASP A 166 -4.58 4.74 3.51
CA ASP A 166 -4.73 4.88 2.06
C ASP A 166 -4.93 6.33 1.62
N GLU A 167 -4.59 6.62 0.37
CA GLU A 167 -4.52 7.97 -0.21
C GLU A 167 -3.73 8.96 0.67
N ALA A 168 -2.58 8.54 1.16
CA ALA A 168 -1.80 9.31 2.12
C ALA A 168 -1.26 10.64 1.54
N GLN A 169 -1.21 10.81 0.22
CA GLN A 169 -0.84 12.08 -0.42
C GLN A 169 -1.77 13.23 0.00
N ASN A 170 -2.97 12.88 0.45
CA ASN A 170 -4.03 13.77 0.92
C ASN A 170 -3.98 14.04 2.43
N THR A 171 -2.90 13.63 3.10
CA THR A 171 -2.64 14.01 4.50
C THR A 171 -1.80 15.27 4.57
N THR A 172 -2.05 16.11 5.56
CA THR A 172 -1.10 17.15 5.97
C THR A 172 0.04 16.57 6.79
N VAL A 173 1.15 17.32 6.93
CA VAL A 173 2.25 16.94 7.83
C VAL A 173 1.76 16.67 9.26
N ALA A 174 0.84 17.48 9.77
CA ALA A 174 0.28 17.31 11.11
C ALA A 174 -0.55 16.02 11.23
N GLN A 175 -1.36 15.70 10.22
CA GLN A 175 -2.15 14.46 10.19
C GLN A 175 -1.25 13.22 10.09
N MET A 176 -0.20 13.25 9.27
CA MET A 176 0.76 12.15 9.15
C MET A 176 1.52 11.93 10.47
N LYS A 177 2.01 13.00 11.11
CA LYS A 177 2.65 12.92 12.43
C LYS A 177 1.69 12.36 13.49
N MET A 178 0.43 12.81 13.47
CA MET A 178 -0.62 12.28 14.35
C MET A 178 -0.77 10.78 14.13
N PHE A 179 -0.97 10.34 12.88
CA PHE A 179 -1.14 8.94 12.52
C PHE A 179 0.02 8.06 12.97
N LEU A 180 1.26 8.41 12.59
CA LEU A 180 2.45 7.62 12.91
C LEU A 180 2.63 7.45 14.42
N SER A 181 2.29 8.48 15.20
CA SER A 181 2.34 8.41 16.67
C SER A 181 1.27 7.51 17.32
N ARG A 182 0.32 6.96 16.54
CA ARG A 182 -0.70 6.03 17.05
C ARG A 182 -0.27 4.57 16.93
N ILE A 183 0.78 4.26 16.17
CA ILE A 183 1.23 2.89 15.94
C ILE A 183 1.79 2.34 17.26
N GLY A 184 1.13 1.30 17.79
CA GLY A 184 1.48 0.67 19.06
C GLY A 184 2.34 -0.57 18.89
N GLU A 185 2.60 -1.26 20.01
CA GLU A 185 3.39 -2.48 20.03
C GLU A 185 2.79 -3.62 19.19
N LYS A 186 3.66 -4.43 18.58
CA LYS A 186 3.30 -5.60 17.76
C LYS A 186 2.35 -5.25 16.61
N SER A 187 2.41 -4.01 16.13
CA SER A 187 1.64 -3.55 14.99
C SER A 187 2.53 -3.31 13.79
N LYS A 188 1.93 -3.37 12.62
CA LYS A 188 2.54 -2.93 11.37
C LYS A 188 1.64 -1.91 10.69
N ALA A 189 2.22 -0.94 10.01
CA ALA A 189 1.50 0.07 9.27
C ALA A 189 1.98 0.15 7.81
N VAL A 190 1.04 0.32 6.90
CA VAL A 190 1.32 0.57 5.49
C VAL A 190 0.64 1.85 5.06
N ILE A 191 1.43 2.76 4.51
CA ILE A 191 0.99 4.09 4.07
C ILE A 191 1.07 4.09 2.55
N THR A 192 -0.09 4.09 1.88
CA THR A 192 -0.20 4.04 0.42
C THR A 192 -0.61 5.39 -0.14
N GLY A 193 -0.06 5.80 -1.28
CA GLY A 193 -0.50 7.01 -1.96
C GLY A 193 0.16 7.24 -3.30
N ASP A 194 -0.24 8.31 -3.98
CA ASP A 194 0.38 8.80 -5.22
C ASP A 194 0.84 10.24 -5.01
N ILE A 195 2.15 10.46 -4.93
CA ILE A 195 2.72 11.80 -4.67
C ILE A 195 2.41 12.81 -5.78
N THR A 196 1.97 12.35 -6.96
CA THR A 196 1.61 13.21 -8.09
C THR A 196 0.14 13.65 -8.08
N GLN A 197 -0.71 13.04 -7.23
CA GLN A 197 -2.16 13.25 -7.21
C GLN A 197 -2.64 13.79 -5.86
N SER A 198 -2.02 14.86 -5.36
CA SER A 198 -2.46 15.49 -4.11
C SER A 198 -3.64 16.43 -4.37
N ASP A 199 -4.74 16.18 -3.66
CA ASP A 199 -5.94 17.02 -3.65
C ASP A 199 -5.86 18.12 -2.58
N LEU A 200 -4.71 18.28 -1.93
CA LEU A 200 -4.51 19.30 -0.91
C LEU A 200 -4.48 20.70 -1.54
N PRO A 201 -4.93 21.74 -0.81
CA PRO A 201 -4.74 23.12 -1.26
C PRO A 201 -3.27 23.41 -1.56
N LYS A 202 -2.99 24.23 -2.59
CA LYS A 202 -1.63 24.47 -3.11
C LYS A 202 -0.60 24.92 -2.05
N ASN A 203 -1.05 25.57 -0.98
CA ASN A 203 -0.20 26.06 0.12
C ASN A 203 0.01 25.04 1.25
N VAL A 204 -0.61 23.87 1.18
CA VAL A 204 -0.54 22.83 2.21
C VAL A 204 0.43 21.73 1.76
N LYS A 205 1.48 21.52 2.56
CA LYS A 205 2.46 20.46 2.28
C LYS A 205 1.87 19.08 2.59
N SER A 206 2.04 18.15 1.65
CA SER A 206 1.68 16.75 1.84
C SER A 206 2.54 16.09 2.93
N GLY A 207 1.88 15.41 3.85
CA GLY A 207 2.50 14.64 4.92
C GLY A 207 3.23 13.40 4.41
N LEU A 208 2.72 12.77 3.34
CA LEU A 208 3.38 11.64 2.68
C LEU A 208 4.72 12.06 2.08
N GLU A 209 4.72 13.07 1.23
CA GLU A 209 5.95 13.56 0.57
C GLU A 209 6.99 14.04 1.59
N HIS A 210 6.54 14.74 2.64
CA HIS A 210 7.40 15.19 3.73
C HIS A 210 8.01 14.01 4.50
N SER A 211 7.21 13.00 4.85
CA SER A 211 7.68 11.84 5.62
C SER A 211 8.71 11.02 4.87
N ILE A 212 8.53 10.84 3.56
CA ILE A 212 9.52 10.18 2.70
C ILE A 212 10.87 10.89 2.75
N LYS A 213 10.93 12.20 2.93
CA LYS A 213 12.19 12.95 3.02
C LYS A 213 12.88 12.77 4.38
N ILE A 214 12.11 12.81 5.47
CA ILE A 214 12.68 12.90 6.82
C ILE A 214 12.86 11.55 7.52
N LEU A 215 12.15 10.49 7.10
CA LEU A 215 12.13 9.19 7.78
C LEU A 215 13.03 8.13 7.12
N LYS A 216 13.82 8.48 6.09
CA LYS A 216 14.61 7.51 5.28
C LYS A 216 15.61 6.67 6.06
N ASN A 217 16.13 7.19 7.17
CA ASN A 217 17.22 6.58 7.92
C ASN A 217 16.75 5.93 9.23
N ILE A 218 15.44 5.70 9.39
CA ILE A 218 14.88 5.08 10.59
C ILE A 218 14.74 3.58 10.34
N GLU A 219 15.38 2.79 11.20
CA GLU A 219 15.27 1.33 11.18
C GLU A 219 13.81 0.88 11.38
N GLY A 220 13.40 -0.17 10.66
CA GLY A 220 12.02 -0.67 10.68
C GLY A 220 11.04 0.11 9.79
N ILE A 221 11.49 1.18 9.12
CA ILE A 221 10.73 1.91 8.11
C ILE A 221 11.31 1.63 6.72
N ALA A 222 10.48 1.09 5.83
CA ALA A 222 10.83 0.89 4.43
C ALA A 222 10.04 1.79 3.48
N PHE A 223 10.63 2.04 2.31
CA PHE A 223 10.03 2.78 1.23
C PHE A 223 9.96 1.90 -0.01
N HIS A 224 8.80 1.86 -0.64
CA HIS A 224 8.56 1.20 -1.91
C HIS A 224 7.99 2.21 -2.91
N HIS A 225 8.55 2.21 -4.12
CA HIS A 225 8.07 3.03 -5.22
C HIS A 225 7.70 2.12 -6.37
N PHE A 226 6.44 2.16 -6.79
CA PHE A 226 5.96 1.50 -7.99
C PHE A 226 6.09 2.46 -9.17
N ASP A 227 6.67 1.96 -10.26
CA ASP A 227 6.81 2.70 -11.50
C ASP A 227 5.55 2.60 -12.37
N LYS A 228 5.47 3.42 -13.42
CA LYS A 228 4.39 3.33 -14.42
C LYS A 228 4.28 1.94 -15.07
N LYS A 229 5.41 1.23 -15.23
CA LYS A 229 5.45 -0.14 -15.79
C LYS A 229 4.78 -1.19 -14.89
N ASP A 230 4.63 -0.90 -13.60
CA ASP A 230 3.97 -1.80 -12.64
C ASP A 230 2.45 -1.68 -12.66
N VAL A 231 1.91 -0.75 -13.45
CA VAL A 231 0.47 -0.58 -13.63
C VAL A 231 -0.10 -1.75 -14.43
N ILE A 232 -0.95 -2.53 -13.79
CA ILE A 232 -1.60 -3.67 -14.43
C ILE A 232 -3.05 -3.31 -14.67
N ARG A 233 -3.33 -2.94 -15.92
CA ARG A 233 -4.68 -2.64 -16.40
C ARG A 233 -5.06 -3.58 -17.51
N HIS A 234 -6.36 -3.67 -17.77
CA HIS A 234 -6.86 -4.35 -18.94
C HIS A 234 -6.25 -3.74 -20.21
N ARG A 235 -5.82 -4.58 -21.16
CA ARG A 235 -5.09 -4.16 -22.38
C ARG A 235 -5.79 -3.02 -23.13
N LEU A 236 -7.12 -3.06 -23.20
CA LEU A 236 -7.91 -2.01 -23.86
C LEU A 236 -7.83 -0.66 -23.11
N VAL A 237 -7.85 -0.68 -21.77
CA VAL A 237 -7.76 0.54 -20.95
C VAL A 237 -6.40 1.20 -21.13
N SER A 238 -5.31 0.41 -21.17
CA SER A 238 -3.98 0.96 -21.46
C SER A 238 -3.94 1.66 -22.82
N LYS A 239 -4.49 1.05 -23.87
CA LYS A 239 -4.56 1.67 -25.20
C LYS A 239 -5.39 2.95 -25.23
N ILE A 240 -6.50 2.99 -24.48
CA ILE A 240 -7.32 4.20 -24.36
C ILE A 240 -6.50 5.32 -23.71
N LEU A 241 -5.82 5.03 -22.60
CA LEU A 241 -5.02 6.03 -21.90
C LEU A 241 -3.84 6.52 -22.75
N GLU A 242 -3.15 5.62 -23.46
CA GLU A 242 -2.11 5.99 -24.42
C GLU A 242 -2.65 6.93 -25.51
N ALA A 243 -3.88 6.73 -25.99
CA ALA A 243 -4.49 7.61 -26.98
C ALA A 243 -4.75 9.03 -26.43
N TYR A 244 -5.21 9.15 -25.18
CA TYR A 244 -5.37 10.44 -24.50
C TYR A 244 -4.03 11.11 -24.20
N ASP A 245 -3.05 10.37 -23.65
CA ASP A 245 -1.71 10.87 -23.36
C ASP A 245 -1.03 11.39 -24.64
N ASN A 246 -1.21 10.71 -25.77
CA ASN A 246 -0.68 11.16 -27.05
C ASN A 246 -1.36 12.45 -27.51
N ALA A 247 -2.69 12.56 -27.39
CA ALA A 247 -3.43 13.77 -27.75
C ALA A 247 -3.03 14.97 -26.88
N ASP A 248 -2.85 14.79 -25.58
CA ASP A 248 -2.44 15.87 -24.66
C ASP A 248 -0.98 16.33 -24.92
N ASN A 249 -0.10 15.43 -25.38
CA ASN A 249 1.28 15.78 -25.74
C ASN A 249 1.41 16.40 -27.14
N THR A 250 0.50 16.09 -28.05
CA THR A 250 0.35 16.80 -29.33
C THR A 250 -0.78 17.81 -29.20
N ASN A 251 -0.52 18.98 -28.61
CA ASN A 251 -1.47 20.11 -28.61
C ASN A 251 -2.13 20.26 -30.01
N VAL A 252 -3.38 19.81 -30.10
CA VAL A 252 -4.39 20.20 -31.10
C VAL A 252 -5.32 21.19 -30.42
#